data_AF-A0A7R9SEW5-F1
#
_entry.id   AF-A0A7R9SEW5-F1
#
_cell.length_a   1.000
_cell.length_b   1.000
_cell.length_c   1.000
_cell.angle_alpha   90.00
_cell.angle_beta   90.00
_cell.angle_gamma   90.00
#
_symmetry.space_group_name_H-M   'P 1'
#
loop_
_entity.id
_entity.type
_entity.pdbx_description
1 polymer ?
#
loop_
_entity_poly.entity_id
_entity_poly.type
_entity_poly.pdbx_seq_one_letter_code
_entity_poly.pdbx_strand_id
1 'polypeptide(L)' 'ERRSGALFEYCIGRFLRVGRESSGWPSHCVANSGRMSYIDDCGKVEVVRLNWDRIVRDPGLRTISKVALNSFWGRW' A
#
# COMPACT_ATOMS: atom_id res chain seq x y z
N GLU A 1 -9.88 0.59 -27.57
CA GLU A 1 -10.58 0.56 -26.28
C GLU A 1 -9.73 -0.20 -25.24
N ARG A 2 -9.01 0.50 -24.36
CA ARG A 2 -8.08 -0.10 -23.35
C ARG A 2 -7.99 0.71 -22.04
N ARG A 3 -9.07 1.39 -21.63
CA ARG A 3 -9.05 2.25 -20.41
C ARG A 3 -9.36 1.48 -19.13
N SER A 4 -10.12 0.39 -19.21
CA SER A 4 -10.61 -0.33 -18.02
C SER A 4 -9.51 -1.05 -17.24
N GLY A 5 -8.52 -1.64 -17.94
CA GLY A 5 -7.39 -2.32 -17.29
C GLY A 5 -6.48 -1.36 -16.51
N ALA A 6 -6.15 -0.21 -17.10
CA ALA A 6 -5.30 0.79 -16.45
C ALA A 6 -5.96 1.42 -15.20
N LEU A 7 -7.28 1.65 -15.24
CA LEU A 7 -8.06 2.11 -14.08
C LEU A 7 -8.09 1.06 -12.98
N PHE A 8 -8.22 -0.23 -13.34
CA PHE A 8 -8.22 -1.33 -12.39
C PHE A 8 -6.87 -1.49 -11.70
N GLU A 9 -5.78 -1.50 -12.47
CA GLU A 9 -4.40 -1.52 -11.93
C GLU A 9 -4.14 -0.32 -11.01
N TYR A 10 -4.59 0.88 -11.43
CA TYR A 10 -4.48 2.08 -10.61
C TYR A 10 -5.25 1.96 -9.28
N CYS A 11 -6.48 1.45 -9.32
CA CYS A 11 -7.30 1.23 -8.14
C CYS A 11 -6.64 0.21 -7.19
N ILE A 12 -6.21 -0.94 -7.70
CA ILE A 12 -5.49 -1.95 -6.91
C ILE A 12 -4.23 -1.34 -6.28
N GLY A 13 -3.41 -0.66 -7.09
CA GLY A 13 -2.18 -0.01 -6.60
C GLY A 13 -2.45 1.03 -5.51
N ARG A 14 -3.53 1.80 -5.63
CA ARG A 14 -3.94 2.77 -4.61
C ARG A 14 -4.33 2.09 -3.30
N PHE A 15 -5.14 1.03 -3.32
CA PHE A 15 -5.56 0.35 -2.09
C PHE A 15 -4.44 -0.49 -1.47
N LEU A 16 -3.52 -1.04 -2.26
CA LEU A 16 -2.27 -1.63 -1.76
C LEU A 16 -1.43 -0.58 -1.02
N ARG A 17 -1.27 0.61 -1.61
CA ARG A 17 -0.58 1.73 -0.96
C ARG A 17 -1.18 2.07 0.40
N VAL A 18 -2.49 2.37 0.39
CA VAL A 18 -3.21 2.80 1.60
C VAL A 18 -3.15 1.71 2.65
N GLY A 19 -3.33 0.44 2.27
CA GLY A 19 -3.20 -0.68 3.18
C GLY A 19 -1.82 -0.75 3.83
N ARG A 20 -0.74 -0.53 3.06
CA ARG A 20 0.63 -0.60 3.57
C ARG A 20 0.95 0.59 4.47
N GLU A 21 0.62 1.81 4.03
CA GLU A 21 0.77 3.05 4.80
C GLU A 21 0.05 2.97 6.15
N SER A 22 -1.19 2.45 6.14
CA SER A 22 -2.03 2.29 7.34
C SER A 22 -1.52 1.23 8.32
N SER A 23 -0.55 0.39 7.92
CA SER A 23 0.05 -0.59 8.83
C SER A 23 1.07 0.06 9.78
N GLY A 24 1.52 1.28 9.47
CA GLY A 24 2.56 1.98 10.21
C GLY A 24 3.95 1.39 9.98
N TRP A 25 4.92 1.92 10.73
CA TRP A 25 6.31 1.51 10.61
C TRP A 25 6.56 0.13 11.25
N PRO A 26 7.39 -0.71 10.64
CA PRO A 26 7.84 -1.94 11.28
C PRO A 26 8.61 -1.63 12.57
N SER A 27 8.53 -2.54 13.55
CA SER A 27 9.24 -2.43 14.83
C SER A 27 10.78 -2.38 14.70
N HIS A 28 11.33 -2.86 13.58
CA HIS A 28 12.76 -2.76 13.28
C HIS A 28 13.17 -1.39 12.66
N CYS A 29 12.21 -0.57 12.23
CA CYS A 29 12.45 0.74 11.60
C CYS A 29 12.29 1.89 12.60
N VAL A 30 13.10 1.87 13.67
CA VAL A 30 13.09 2.94 14.69
C VAL A 30 13.85 4.18 14.19
N ALA A 31 14.96 3.97 13.48
CA ALA A 31 15.79 5.02 12.91
C ALA A 31 15.34 5.44 11.50
N ASN A 32 15.56 6.71 11.16
CA ASN A 32 15.22 7.28 9.84
C ASN A 32 15.91 6.53 8.67
N SER A 33 17.12 6.02 8.87
CA SER A 33 17.82 5.20 7.87
C SER A 33 17.08 3.90 7.55
N GLY A 34 16.58 3.19 8.58
CA GLY A 34 15.81 1.96 8.42
C GLY A 34 14.45 2.18 7.74
N ARG A 35 13.85 3.35 7.97
CA ARG A 35 12.61 3.76 7.31
C ARG A 35 12.81 4.04 5.82
N MET A 36 13.94 4.65 5.43
CA MET A 36 14.28 4.90 4.03
C MET A 36 14.51 3.57 3.29
N SER A 37 15.26 2.65 3.91
CA SER A 37 15.46 1.31 3.37
C SER A 37 14.14 0.55 3.20
N TYR A 38 13.19 0.71 4.14
CA TYR A 38 11.87 0.08 4.04
C TYR A 38 11.06 0.60 2.84
N ILE A 39 11.06 1.91 2.59
CA ILE A 39 10.37 2.49 1.42
C ILE A 39 11.03 2.02 0.12
N ASP A 40 12.36 2.01 0.06
CA ASP A 40 13.12 1.56 -1.10
C ASP A 40 12.85 0.08 -1.42
N ASP A 41 12.87 -0.78 -0.40
CA ASP A 41 12.56 -2.21 -0.53
C ASP A 41 11.10 -2.43 -1.00
N CYS A 42 10.15 -1.70 -0.40
CA CYS A 42 8.75 -1.75 -0.83
C CYS A 42 8.58 -1.29 -2.29
N GLY A 43 9.35 -0.29 -2.74
CA GLY A 43 9.32 0.19 -4.12
C GLY A 43 9.97 -0.76 -5.14
N LYS A 44 10.80 -1.71 -4.69
CA LYS A 44 11.40 -2.76 -5.54
C LYS A 44 10.47 -3.96 -5.72
N VAL A 45 9.75 -4.32 -4.67
CA VAL A 45 8.87 -5.51 -4.65
C VAL A 45 7.45 -5.18 -5.13
N GLU A 46 6.93 -4.01 -4.75
CA GLU A 46 5.59 -3.58 -5.11
C GLU A 46 5.66 -2.43 -6.14
N VAL A 47 4.74 -2.39 -7.11
CA VAL A 47 4.63 -1.31 -8.13
C VAL A 47 4.23 0.04 -7.50
N VAL A 48 4.16 0.10 -6.18
CA VAL A 48 3.50 1.14 -5.41
C VAL A 48 4.51 1.83 -4.50
N ARG A 49 4.84 3.08 -4.82
CA ARG A 49 5.68 3.92 -3.96
C ARG A 49 4.92 4.39 -2.73
N LEU A 50 5.44 4.12 -1.54
CA LEU A 50 4.88 4.59 -0.27
C LEU A 50 5.25 6.05 0.00
N ASN A 51 4.35 6.78 0.64
CA ASN A 51 4.64 8.13 1.12
C ASN A 51 5.07 8.08 2.60
N TRP A 52 6.29 8.56 2.86
CA TRP A 52 6.90 8.61 4.20
C TRP A 52 5.96 9.18 5.27
N ASP A 53 5.28 10.28 4.96
CA ASP A 53 4.44 11.01 5.92
C ASP A 53 3.11 10.28 6.22
N ARG A 54 2.67 9.40 5.30
CA ARG A 54 1.42 8.68 5.42
C ARG A 54 1.56 7.32 6.11
N ILE A 55 2.78 6.88 6.41
CA ILE A 55 3.03 5.62 7.12
C ILE A 55 2.72 5.83 8.60
N VAL A 56 1.43 5.70 8.92
CA VAL A 56 0.86 5.86 10.25
C VAL A 56 -0.06 4.68 10.50
N ARG A 57 0.00 4.12 11.72
CA ARG A 57 -0.84 2.98 12.07
C ARG A 57 -2.31 3.42 12.16
N ASP A 58 -3.10 3.05 11.17
CA ASP A 58 -4.54 3.28 11.08
C ASP A 58 -5.28 1.95 10.84
N PRO A 59 -5.83 1.31 11.89
CA PRO A 59 -6.49 0.02 11.76
C PRO A 59 -7.77 0.09 10.91
N GLY A 60 -8.44 1.24 10.83
CA GLY A 60 -9.66 1.44 10.06
C GLY A 60 -9.39 1.42 8.55
N LEU A 61 -8.47 2.29 8.10
CA LEU A 61 -8.03 2.36 6.71
C LEU A 61 -7.37 1.06 6.25
N ARG A 62 -6.64 0.37 7.13
CA ARG A 62 -6.10 -0.97 6.84
C ARG A 62 -7.22 -1.97 6.55
N THR A 63 -8.27 -1.96 7.36
CA THR A 63 -9.42 -2.87 7.21
C THR A 63 -10.19 -2.56 5.92
N ILE A 64 -10.47 -1.29 5.65
CA ILE A 64 -11.14 -0.85 4.41
C ILE A 64 -10.34 -1.25 3.18
N SER A 65 -9.02 -1.04 3.21
CA SER A 65 -8.12 -1.42 2.11
C SER A 65 -8.13 -2.93 1.88
N LYS A 66 -8.11 -3.73 2.95
CA LYS A 66 -8.19 -5.19 2.86
C LYS A 66 -9.53 -5.66 2.25
N VAL A 67 -10.64 -5.07 2.68
CA VAL A 67 -11.97 -5.41 2.14
C VAL A 67 -12.08 -5.03 0.66
N ALA A 68 -11.58 -3.85 0.27
CA ALA A 68 -11.57 -3.40 -1.12
C ALA A 68 -10.74 -4.35 -2.00
N LEU A 69 -9.52 -4.69 -1.57
CA LEU A 69 -8.64 -5.63 -2.30
C LEU A 69 -9.26 -7.02 -2.41
N ASN A 70 -9.81 -7.57 -1.33
CA ASN A 70 -10.53 -8.85 -1.38
C ASN A 70 -11.74 -8.81 -2.31
N SER A 71 -12.44 -7.68 -2.38
CA SER A 71 -13.57 -7.51 -3.31
C SER A 71 -13.11 -7.47 -4.77
N PHE A 72 -11.92 -6.93 -5.05
CA PHE A 72 -11.35 -6.93 -6.40
C PHE A 72 -10.83 -8.30 -6.84
N TRP A 73 -10.36 -9.14 -5.92
CA TRP A 73 -9.89 -10.50 -6.23
C TRP A 73 -10.94 -11.61 -6.07
N GLY A 74 -12.08 -11.33 -5.42
CA GLY A 74 -13.11 -12.33 -5.12
C GLY A 74 -14.37 -12.29 -5.98
N ARG A 75 -14.49 -11.36 -6.94
CA ARG A 75 -15.66 -11.21 -7.82
C ARG A 75 -15.38 -11.39 -9.32
N TRP A 76 -14.17 -11.81 -9.69
CA TRP A 76 -13.80 -12.17 -11.07
C TRP A 76 -13.39 -13.63 -11.14
#